data_AF-A0A0F9QLK4-F1
#
_entry.id   AF-A0A0F9QLK4-F1
#
_cell.length_a   1.000
_cell.length_b   1.000
_cell.length_c   1.000
_cell.angle_alpha   90.00
_cell.angle_beta   90.00
_cell.angle_gamma   90.00
#
_symmetry.space_group_name_H-M   'P 1'
#
loop_
_entity.id
_entity.type
_entity.pdbx_description
1 polymer ?
#
loop_
_entity_poly.entity_id
_entity_poly.type
_entity_poly.pdbx_seq_one_letter_code
_entity_poly.pdbx_strand_id
1 'polypeptide(L)' 'MWWKTQVGRYINTKHIASITVSKVKDKWCVYAYEVMQQSQYVIREFDTKWAAENLAGELTRADK' A
#
# COMPACT_ATOMS: atom_id res chain seq x y z
N MET A 1 -6.27 12.56 -3.20
CA MET A 1 -7.26 11.61 -3.73
C MET A 1 -7.52 10.58 -2.62
N TRP A 2 -8.59 9.79 -2.63
CA TRP A 2 -8.78 8.74 -1.61
C TRP A 2 -8.59 7.37 -2.26
N TRP A 3 -7.77 6.50 -1.67
CA TRP A 3 -7.65 5.10 -2.07
C TRP A 3 -8.52 4.23 -1.18
N LYS A 4 -9.36 3.39 -1.79
CA LYS A 4 -10.07 2.33 -1.07
C LYS A 4 -9.15 1.11 -0.98
N THR A 5 -8.76 0.73 0.23
CA THR A 5 -8.02 -0.51 0.48
C THR A 5 -8.91 -1.72 0.25
N GLN A 6 -8.29 -2.90 0.12
CA GLN A 6 -9.02 -4.16 -0.02
C GLN A 6 -9.95 -4.44 1.17
N VAL A 7 -9.60 -3.95 2.37
CA VAL A 7 -10.41 -4.06 3.59
C VAL A 7 -11.48 -2.97 3.71
N GLY A 8 -11.72 -2.19 2.65
CA GLY A 8 -12.78 -1.17 2.59
C GLY A 8 -12.48 0.12 3.34
N ARG A 9 -11.23 0.33 3.80
CA ARG A 9 -10.80 1.59 4.40
C ARG A 9 -10.41 2.59 3.32
N TYR A 10 -10.73 3.86 3.54
CA TYR A 10 -10.27 4.93 2.68
C TYR A 10 -9.01 5.56 3.28
N ILE A 11 -7.92 5.58 2.51
CA ILE A 11 -6.66 6.22 2.86
C ILE A 11 -6.56 7.51 2.04
N ASN A 12 -6.24 8.62 2.70
CA ASN A 12 -6.02 9.88 2.00
C ASN A 12 -4.61 9.88 1.41
N THR A 13 -4.51 9.88 0.08
CA THR A 13 -3.23 9.76 -0.63
C THR A 13 -2.29 10.93 -0.34
N LYS A 14 -2.84 12.12 -0.08
CA LYS A 14 -2.04 13.30 0.27
C LYS A 14 -1.20 13.12 1.54
N HIS A 15 -1.54 12.13 2.35
CA HIS A 15 -0.86 11.85 3.61
C HIS A 15 0.04 10.63 3.53
N ILE A 16 0.13 9.95 2.37
CA ILE A 16 1.00 8.79 2.19
C ILE A 16 2.43 9.28 1.96
N ALA A 17 3.35 8.89 2.84
CA ALA A 17 4.77 9.19 2.75
C ALA A 17 5.49 8.26 1.77
N SER A 18 5.13 6.98 1.84
CA SER A 18 5.80 5.93 1.09
C SER A 18 4.90 4.70 0.98
N ILE A 19 5.19 3.89 -0.04
CA ILE A 19 4.60 2.58 -0.26
C ILE A 19 5.71 1.56 -0.24
N THR A 20 5.55 0.47 0.52
CA THR A 20 6.54 -0.61 0.58
C THR A 20 5.89 -1.97 0.37
N VAL A 21 6.72 -2.93 -0.01
CA VAL A 21 6.35 -4.33 -0.16
C VAL A 21 7.13 -5.16 0.84
N SER A 22 6.44 -5.92 1.68
CA SER A 22 7.07 -6.81 2.65
C SER A 22 6.37 -8.17 2.67
N LYS A 23 7.13 -9.23 2.92
CA LYS A 23 6.59 -10.58 3.09
C LYS A 23 6.10 -10.77 4.52
N VAL A 24 4.84 -11.20 4.69
CA VAL A 24 4.27 -11.58 5.97
C VAL A 24 3.74 -13.00 5.86
N LYS A 25 4.34 -13.91 6.64
CA LYS A 25 4.11 -15.36 6.54
C LYS A 25 4.33 -15.82 5.08
N ASP A 26 3.29 -16.34 4.45
CA ASP A 26 3.31 -16.88 3.08
C ASP A 26 2.79 -15.89 2.02
N LYS A 27 2.48 -14.65 2.42
CA LYS A 27 1.93 -13.63 1.52
C LYS A 27 2.86 -12.42 1.40
N TRP A 28 2.76 -11.72 0.28
CA TRP A 28 3.40 -10.44 0.01
C TRP A 28 2.39 -9.33 0.17
N CYS A 29 2.66 -8.40 1.08
CA CYS A 29 1.73 -7.34 1.44
C CYS A 29 2.28 -5.99 0.96
N VAL A 30 1.40 -5.18 0.37
CA VAL A 30 1.69 -3.80 0.02
C VAL A 30 1.20 -2.90 1.14
N TYR A 31 2.07 -2.04 1.63
CA TYR A 31 1.81 -1.16 2.74
C TYR A 31 1.89 0.31 2.33
N ALA A 32 0.96 1.13 2.82
CA ALA A 32 1.06 2.58 2.79
C ALA A 32 1.44 3.10 4.19
N TYR A 33 2.43 3.99 4.25
CA TYR A 33 2.79 4.70 5.48
C TYR A 33 2.27 6.12 5.43
N GLU A 34 1.54 6.55 6.45
CA GLU A 34 1.07 7.93 6.54
C GLU A 34 2.04 8.85 7.29
N VAL A 35 2.33 10.03 6.72
CA VAL A 35 3.21 11.07 7.28
C VAL A 35 2.68 11.58 8.63
N MET A 36 1.37 11.79 8.75
CA MET A 36 0.79 12.49 9.91
C MET A 36 0.50 11.59 11.12
N GLN A 37 0.33 10.29 10.93
CA GLN A 37 -0.09 9.38 12.01
C GLN A 37 0.92 8.26 12.32
N GLN A 38 2.10 8.25 11.67
CA GLN A 38 3.10 7.17 11.78
C GLN A 38 2.47 5.76 11.70
N SER A 39 1.37 5.66 10.94
CA SER A 39 0.55 4.46 10.89
C SER A 39 0.76 3.79 9.54
N GLN A 40 0.94 2.48 9.58
CA GLN A 40 1.10 1.63 8.41
C GLN A 40 -0.21 0.89 8.14
N TYR A 41 -0.65 0.89 6.88
CA TYR A 41 -1.88 0.23 6.47
C TYR A 41 -1.60 -0.80 5.37
N VAL A 42 -2.14 -2.01 5.54
CA VAL A 42 -2.15 -3.01 4.46
C VAL A 42 -3.15 -2.56 3.40
N ILE A 43 -2.66 -2.32 2.19
CA ILE A 43 -3.49 -1.98 1.04
C ILE A 43 -4.09 -3.26 0.45
N ARG A 44 -3.23 -4.26 0.22
CA ARG A 44 -3.55 -5.53 -0.44
C ARG A 44 -2.49 -6.60 -0.17
N GLU A 45 -2.92 -7.86 -0.21
CA GLU A 45 -2.05 -9.05 -0.09
C GLU A 45 -2.00 -9.83 -1.42
N PHE A 46 -0.86 -10.47 -1.68
CA PHE A 46 -0.59 -11.24 -2.88
C PHE A 46 0.16 -12.54 -2.56
N ASP A 47 -0.04 -13.56 -3.38
CA ASP A 47 0.74 -14.81 -3.32
C ASP A 47 2.17 -14.64 -3.85
N THR A 48 2.39 -13.68 -4.75
CA THR A 48 3.67 -13.49 -5.43
C THR A 48 4.24 -12.10 -5.19
N LYS A 49 5.58 -12.03 -5.08
CA LYS A 49 6.32 -10.77 -4.91
C LYS A 49 6.07 -9.81 -6.07
N TRP A 50 6.10 -10.36 -7.28
CA TRP A 50 5.94 -9.59 -8.52
C TRP A 50 4.61 -8.85 -8.60
N ALA A 51 3.50 -9.49 -8.20
CA ALA A 51 2.18 -8.84 -8.20
C ALA A 51 2.10 -7.70 -7.17
N ALA A 52 2.72 -7.88 -5.99
CA ALA A 52 2.81 -6.83 -4.98
C ALA A 52 3.67 -5.65 -5.45
N GLU A 53 4.79 -5.92 -6.11
CA GLU A 53 5.68 -4.89 -6.67
C GLU A 53 5.02 -4.09 -7.80
N ASN A 54 4.27 -4.76 -8.69
CA ASN A 54 3.51 -4.08 -9.74
C ASN A 54 2.46 -3.13 -9.16
N LEU A 55 1.66 -3.59 -8.18
CA LEU A 55 0.67 -2.73 -7.53
C LEU A 55 1.36 -1.55 -6.80
N ALA A 56 2.44 -1.80 -6.06
CA ALA A 56 3.17 -0.74 -5.37
C ALA A 56 3.70 0.32 -6.36
N GLY A 57 4.17 -0.11 -7.53
CA GLY A 57 4.61 0.79 -8.61
C GLY A 57 3.46 1.59 -9.21
N GLU A 58 2.32 0.98 -9.48
CA GLU A 58 1.11 1.66 -9.97
C GLU A 58 0.64 2.73 -8.99
N LEU A 59 0.56 2.40 -7.70
CA LEU A 59 0.15 3.32 -6.65
C LEU A 59 1.13 4.48 -6.48
N THR A 60 2.44 4.21 -6.52
CA THR A 60 3.48 5.25 -6.45
C THR A 60 3.42 6.22 -7.63
N ARG A 61 3.01 5.74 -8.82
CA ARG A 61 2.82 6.58 -10.01
C ARG A 61 1.55 7.40 -9.95
N ALA A 62 0.47 6.85 -9.39
CA ALA A 62 -0.82 7.55 -9.25
C ALA A 62 -0.81 8.63 -8.17
N ASP A 63 0.15 8.58 -7.24
CA ASP A 63 0.34 9.60 -6.20
C ASP A 63 1.13 10.83 -6.69
N LYS A 64 1.92 10.69 -7.77
CA LYS A 64 2.64 11.80 -8.42
C LYS A 64 1.78 12.55 -9.44
#